data_AF-A0A7J3WVR8-F1
#
_entry.id   AF-A0A7J3WVR8-F1
#
_cell.length_a   1.000
_cell.length_b   1.000
_cell.length_c   1.000
_cell.angle_alpha   90.00
_cell.angle_beta   90.00
_cell.angle_gamma   90.00
#
_symmetry.space_group_name_H-M   'P 1'
#
loop_
_entity.id
_entity.type
_entity.pdbx_description
1 polymer ?
#
loop_
_entity_poly.entity_id
_entity_poly.type
_entity_poly.pdbx_seq_one_letter_code
_entity_poly.pdbx_strand_id
1 'polypeptide(L)'
;MTEKEGEKEREESKTFNEEFEVVIAIPEARKPGLVLPEDKMKELIELLDSLGWDKRTLQRYVNHALRLRKLEKEYHKTYTTLVRDYEKLSREEVKTRYAIQQLIEKRKKIEEDLKLYMEQYNITLETTKKIISILEELKKNGLDLEDLNRATKFLKNLKDQKYDADKIILYVSKCEDLSLELDKINRELLEARESLHKIIQERENLDNLLKEEYGLIDGLKNLKNDIERLSTERDSILSELSRYREEVEKLRKEIEELINIKFDINEVNRLLQEKRGELEDLKKKVEALKHELSELIGVEASTKEILSRHRELLGKVEMLEKDIMNKESLIDLLDGEMAAAYSILKLLQDPEGGAIEDLELLSQHIQKLIKVKKGEAIAQKPLEPYFLERVRKTLIDLIMPYLKKDFVPRWVFERVEKELKLLSEKKIALEEEIASLRRSIDEKSRMETSRPVEDKKIEAQSILTAVSSEGATVELKTIAEGKKARMTCIYCREQTIVNLPFESELEELSSKNWKLRFKCGKCNKTYDIPADIILKKIRGE
;
A
#
# COMPACT_ATOMS: atom_id res chain seq x y z
N MET A 1 22.00 -26.22 -89.12
CA MET A 1 22.66 -27.51 -88.83
C MET A 1 21.60 -28.57 -89.07
N THR A 2 21.30 -29.04 -90.28
CA THR A 2 22.15 -29.61 -91.33
C THR A 2 21.44 -29.50 -92.68
N GLU A 3 21.98 -28.70 -93.59
CA GLU A 3 21.76 -28.77 -95.03
C GLU A 3 23.13 -29.15 -95.61
N LYS A 4 23.30 -30.38 -96.13
CA LYS A 4 24.44 -30.80 -96.99
C LYS A 4 24.44 -32.30 -97.32
N GLU A 5 23.41 -32.83 -97.98
CA GLU A 5 23.51 -34.15 -98.66
C GLU A 5 22.64 -34.19 -99.92
N GLY A 6 22.92 -33.31 -100.88
CA GLY A 6 22.11 -33.19 -102.10
C GLY A 6 22.88 -32.76 -103.34
N GLU A 7 24.17 -33.07 -103.46
CA GLU A 7 24.96 -32.78 -104.67
C GLU A 7 26.08 -33.82 -104.82
N LYS A 8 25.78 -35.01 -105.35
CA LYS A 8 26.76 -35.99 -105.85
C LYS A 8 26.04 -37.11 -106.58
N GLU A 9 25.49 -36.82 -107.76
CA GLU A 9 25.06 -37.83 -108.77
C GLU A 9 24.58 -37.10 -110.04
N ARG A 10 25.49 -36.33 -110.66
CA ARG A 10 25.30 -35.75 -112.00
C ARG A 10 26.63 -35.68 -112.73
N GLU A 11 27.24 -36.83 -112.98
CA GLU A 11 28.35 -36.94 -113.92
C GLU A 11 28.49 -38.42 -114.27
N GLU A 12 27.87 -38.84 -115.37
CA GLU A 12 28.27 -39.98 -116.22
C GLU A 12 27.15 -40.32 -117.20
N SER A 13 27.15 -39.65 -118.35
CA SER A 13 26.54 -40.16 -119.58
C SER A 13 27.16 -39.44 -120.79
N LYS A 14 28.41 -39.80 -121.10
CA LYS A 14 29.00 -39.54 -122.42
C LYS A 14 28.57 -40.66 -123.35
N THR A 15 27.63 -40.37 -124.25
CA THR A 15 27.26 -41.22 -125.37
C THR A 15 28.32 -41.10 -126.47
N PHE A 16 29.00 -42.20 -126.78
CA PHE A 16 29.83 -42.35 -127.99
C PHE A 16 28.92 -42.81 -129.14
N ASN A 17 28.61 -41.89 -130.06
CA ASN A 17 28.09 -42.22 -131.39
C ASN A 17 29.24 -42.07 -132.38
N GLU A 18 29.83 -43.18 -132.83
CA GLU A 18 30.67 -43.20 -134.01
C GLU A 18 29.94 -44.01 -135.10
N GLU A 19 29.54 -43.30 -136.16
CA GLU A 19 29.04 -43.87 -137.41
C GLU A 19 30.24 -44.32 -138.24
N PHE A 20 30.23 -45.55 -138.77
CA PHE A 20 31.22 -46.00 -139.75
C PHE A 20 30.50 -46.54 -141.00
N GLU A 21 30.72 -45.89 -142.14
CA GLU A 21 30.35 -46.39 -143.47
C GLU A 21 31.49 -47.26 -144.04
N VAL A 22 31.14 -48.47 -144.50
CA VAL A 22 32.07 -49.36 -145.22
C VAL A 22 31.70 -49.37 -146.70
N VAL A 23 32.50 -48.68 -147.52
CA VAL A 23 32.39 -48.68 -148.99
C VAL A 23 33.24 -49.82 -149.57
N ILE A 24 32.61 -50.79 -150.24
CA ILE A 24 33.30 -51.91 -150.89
C ILE A 24 33.49 -51.57 -152.38
N ALA A 25 34.74 -51.39 -152.83
CA ALA A 25 35.10 -51.16 -154.23
C ALA A 25 35.44 -52.50 -154.95
N ILE A 26 34.83 -52.73 -156.11
CA ILE A 26 35.09 -53.92 -156.98
C ILE A 26 35.99 -53.49 -158.16
N PRO A 27 37.14 -54.15 -158.45
CA PRO A 27 37.96 -53.78 -159.60
C PRO A 27 37.52 -54.47 -160.92
N GLU A 28 37.45 -53.71 -162.01
CA GLU A 28 37.05 -54.17 -163.36
C GLU A 28 38.18 -54.89 -164.13
N ALA A 29 37.81 -55.91 -164.92
CA ALA A 29 38.73 -56.79 -165.67
C ALA A 29 39.08 -56.27 -167.09
N ARG A 30 40.38 -56.18 -167.43
CA ARG A 30 40.91 -55.86 -168.78
C ARG A 30 40.74 -57.02 -169.79
N LYS A 31 40.29 -56.72 -171.02
CA LYS A 31 40.20 -57.65 -172.16
C LYS A 31 41.52 -57.72 -172.95
N PRO A 32 42.04 -58.91 -173.29
CA PRO A 32 43.16 -59.04 -174.24
C PRO A 32 42.69 -59.52 -175.63
N GLY A 33 43.22 -58.91 -176.68
CA GLY A 33 43.20 -59.45 -178.04
C GLY A 33 44.33 -60.46 -178.24
N LEU A 34 44.07 -61.50 -179.02
CA LEU A 34 45.09 -62.39 -179.56
C LEU A 34 44.80 -62.59 -181.05
N VAL A 35 45.75 -62.25 -181.90
CA VAL A 35 45.69 -62.51 -183.34
C VAL A 35 46.14 -63.95 -183.57
N LEU A 36 45.28 -64.78 -184.16
CA LEU A 36 45.58 -66.15 -184.58
C LEU A 36 46.10 -66.14 -186.04
N PRO A 37 47.03 -67.07 -186.40
CA PRO A 37 47.67 -67.10 -187.72
C PRO A 37 46.66 -67.23 -188.87
N GLU A 38 46.77 -66.34 -189.85
CA GLU A 38 45.78 -66.15 -190.92
C GLU A 38 45.53 -67.41 -191.78
N ASP A 39 46.52 -68.30 -191.86
CA ASP A 39 46.46 -69.45 -192.78
C ASP A 39 45.47 -70.52 -192.31
N LYS A 40 45.46 -70.84 -191.01
CA LYS A 40 44.47 -71.79 -190.45
C LYS A 40 43.08 -71.20 -190.34
N MET A 41 42.98 -69.87 -190.19
CA MET A 41 41.70 -69.19 -190.27
C MET A 41 41.16 -69.22 -191.69
N LYS A 42 41.98 -69.10 -192.73
CA LYS A 42 41.53 -69.25 -194.13
C LYS A 42 41.01 -70.65 -194.42
N GLU A 43 41.73 -71.71 -194.02
CA GLU A 43 41.22 -73.09 -194.16
C GLU A 43 39.90 -73.30 -193.41
N LEU A 44 39.79 -72.73 -192.20
CA LEU A 44 38.57 -72.85 -191.39
C LEU A 44 37.44 -71.96 -191.91
N ILE A 45 37.75 -70.84 -192.57
CA ILE A 45 36.78 -69.98 -193.25
C ILE A 45 36.27 -70.65 -194.53
N GLU A 46 37.13 -71.30 -195.33
CA GLU A 46 36.70 -72.07 -196.50
C GLU A 46 35.84 -73.29 -196.11
N LEU A 47 36.17 -73.95 -194.99
CA LEU A 47 35.34 -75.02 -194.43
C LEU A 47 34.03 -74.49 -193.82
N LEU A 48 34.00 -73.27 -193.28
CA LEU A 48 32.78 -72.68 -192.71
C LEU A 48 31.87 -72.06 -193.77
N ASP A 49 32.43 -71.52 -194.85
CA ASP A 49 31.67 -71.01 -196.01
C ASP A 49 31.03 -72.18 -196.79
N SER A 50 31.65 -73.36 -196.79
CA SER A 50 31.04 -74.59 -197.34
C SER A 50 29.96 -75.23 -196.43
N LEU A 51 29.93 -74.88 -195.14
CA LEU A 51 28.92 -75.35 -194.17
C LEU A 51 27.83 -74.29 -193.86
N GLY A 52 27.92 -73.08 -194.43
CA GLY A 52 26.92 -72.02 -194.29
C GLY A 52 26.81 -71.39 -192.90
N TRP A 53 27.89 -71.40 -192.11
CA TRP A 53 27.87 -70.94 -190.71
C TRP A 53 28.35 -69.49 -190.53
N ASP A 54 27.57 -68.71 -189.77
CA ASP A 54 27.71 -67.27 -189.65
C ASP A 54 28.93 -66.84 -188.78
N LYS A 55 29.84 -66.03 -189.35
CA LYS A 55 31.19 -65.75 -188.79
C LYS A 55 31.21 -65.16 -187.37
N ARG A 56 30.16 -64.42 -186.97
CA ARG A 56 30.11 -63.65 -185.71
C ARG A 56 29.81 -64.49 -184.47
N THR A 57 28.97 -65.52 -184.61
CA THR A 57 28.62 -66.40 -183.48
C THR A 57 29.83 -67.22 -183.06
N LEU A 58 30.60 -67.70 -184.03
CA LEU A 58 31.80 -68.51 -183.78
C LEU A 58 32.90 -67.71 -183.07
N GLN A 59 33.14 -66.44 -183.46
CA GLN A 59 34.06 -65.56 -182.73
C GLN A 59 33.66 -65.34 -181.26
N ARG A 60 32.35 -65.25 -180.95
CA ARG A 60 31.89 -65.17 -179.55
C ARG A 60 32.18 -66.45 -178.79
N TYR A 61 31.89 -67.62 -179.37
CA TYR A 61 32.17 -68.91 -178.73
C TYR A 61 33.67 -69.12 -178.48
N VAL A 62 34.53 -68.76 -179.45
CA VAL A 62 35.98 -68.84 -179.28
C VAL A 62 36.47 -67.89 -178.19
N ASN A 63 35.99 -66.66 -178.13
CA ASN A 63 36.34 -65.72 -177.07
C ASN A 63 35.86 -66.16 -175.68
N HIS A 64 34.66 -66.74 -175.58
CA HIS A 64 34.17 -67.33 -174.33
C HIS A 64 35.02 -68.53 -173.90
N ALA A 65 35.35 -69.44 -174.83
CA ALA A 65 36.21 -70.59 -174.55
C ALA A 65 37.61 -70.16 -174.08
N LEU A 66 38.18 -69.12 -174.68
CA LEU A 66 39.47 -68.56 -174.26
C LEU A 66 39.41 -67.90 -172.86
N ARG A 67 38.31 -67.24 -172.51
CA ARG A 67 38.09 -66.72 -171.14
C ARG A 67 37.99 -67.84 -170.12
N LEU A 68 37.23 -68.89 -170.43
CA LEU A 68 37.11 -70.07 -169.56
C LEU A 68 38.48 -70.71 -169.33
N ARG A 69 39.28 -70.87 -170.38
CA ARG A 69 40.63 -71.45 -170.28
C ARG A 69 41.63 -70.59 -169.49
N LYS A 70 41.43 -69.27 -169.41
CA LYS A 70 42.23 -68.38 -168.56
C LYS A 70 41.88 -68.53 -167.08
N LEU A 71 40.59 -68.54 -166.74
CA LEU A 71 40.13 -68.79 -165.37
C LEU A 71 40.64 -70.14 -164.85
N GLU A 72 40.67 -71.16 -165.71
CA GLU A 72 41.25 -72.46 -165.35
C GLU A 72 42.75 -72.40 -165.09
N LYS A 73 43.48 -71.59 -165.87
CA LYS A 73 44.92 -71.39 -165.67
C LYS A 73 45.25 -70.58 -164.43
N GLU A 74 44.51 -69.53 -164.10
CA GLU A 74 44.80 -68.66 -162.95
C GLU A 74 44.56 -69.36 -161.61
N TYR A 75 43.47 -70.12 -161.48
CA TYR A 75 43.13 -70.79 -160.23
C TYR A 75 43.59 -72.26 -160.18
N HIS A 76 44.27 -72.75 -161.24
CA HIS A 76 44.70 -74.13 -161.43
C HIS A 76 43.59 -75.17 -161.17
N LYS A 77 42.34 -74.81 -161.48
CA LYS A 77 41.11 -75.58 -161.21
C LYS A 77 40.24 -75.57 -162.46
N THR A 78 39.57 -76.68 -162.77
CA THR A 78 38.63 -76.73 -163.92
C THR A 78 37.46 -75.79 -163.68
N TYR A 79 36.93 -75.17 -164.74
CA TYR A 79 35.87 -74.14 -164.63
C TYR A 79 34.64 -74.63 -163.86
N THR A 80 34.31 -75.92 -164.04
CA THR A 80 33.21 -76.58 -163.33
C THR A 80 33.39 -76.60 -161.82
N THR A 81 34.63 -76.65 -161.32
CA THR A 81 34.92 -76.59 -159.88
C THR A 81 34.85 -75.16 -159.32
N LEU A 82 35.31 -74.16 -160.09
CA LEU A 82 35.19 -72.74 -159.69
C LEU A 82 33.73 -72.30 -159.56
N VAL A 83 32.87 -72.70 -160.50
CA VAL A 83 31.42 -72.42 -160.42
C VAL A 83 30.81 -73.08 -159.18
N ARG A 84 31.19 -74.33 -158.88
CA ARG A 84 30.73 -75.02 -157.67
C ARG A 84 31.18 -74.33 -156.38
N ASP A 85 32.41 -73.83 -156.32
CA ASP A 85 32.94 -73.11 -155.15
C ASP A 85 32.22 -71.76 -154.97
N TYR A 86 31.96 -71.02 -156.05
CA TYR A 86 31.16 -69.80 -156.00
C TYR A 86 29.70 -70.06 -155.58
N GLU A 87 29.07 -71.10 -156.12
CA GLU A 87 27.72 -71.51 -155.70
C GLU A 87 27.68 -71.90 -154.22
N LYS A 88 28.73 -72.56 -153.69
CA LYS A 88 28.83 -72.88 -152.26
C LYS A 88 28.93 -71.61 -151.41
N LEU A 89 29.85 -70.71 -151.75
CA LEU A 89 30.04 -69.45 -151.02
C LEU A 89 28.80 -68.57 -151.07
N SER A 90 28.11 -68.48 -152.22
CA SER A 90 26.85 -67.76 -152.35
C SER A 90 25.74 -68.38 -151.48
N ARG A 91 25.65 -69.71 -151.43
CA ARG A 91 24.71 -70.39 -150.52
C ARG A 91 25.04 -70.14 -149.05
N GLU A 92 26.33 -70.07 -148.70
CA GLU A 92 26.77 -69.74 -147.34
C GLU A 92 26.49 -68.28 -146.97
N GLU A 93 26.71 -67.33 -147.89
CA GLU A 93 26.37 -65.91 -147.71
C GLU A 93 24.86 -65.72 -147.47
N VAL A 94 24.01 -66.43 -148.21
CA VAL A 94 22.56 -66.38 -148.00
C VAL A 94 22.18 -66.95 -146.63
N LYS A 95 22.81 -68.05 -146.21
CA LYS A 95 22.57 -68.64 -144.88
C LYS A 95 23.01 -67.71 -143.75
N THR A 96 24.16 -67.06 -143.86
CA THR A 96 24.65 -66.12 -142.84
C THR A 96 23.80 -64.86 -142.79
N ARG A 97 23.37 -64.30 -143.93
CA ARG A 97 22.41 -63.18 -143.95
C ARG A 97 21.09 -63.54 -143.27
N TYR A 98 20.56 -64.73 -143.55
CA TYR A 98 19.33 -65.19 -142.90
C TYR A 98 19.52 -65.35 -141.38
N ALA A 99 20.65 -65.90 -140.94
CA ALA A 99 20.97 -66.03 -139.50
C ALA A 99 21.11 -64.65 -138.81
N ILE A 100 21.75 -63.68 -139.45
CA ILE A 100 21.86 -62.31 -138.95
C ILE A 100 20.47 -61.67 -138.83
N GLN A 101 19.63 -61.83 -139.85
CA GLN A 101 18.26 -61.31 -139.84
C GLN A 101 17.47 -61.88 -138.65
N GLN A 102 17.54 -63.19 -138.42
CA GLN A 102 16.89 -63.84 -137.28
C GLN A 102 17.40 -63.33 -135.93
N LEU A 103 18.70 -63.06 -135.79
CA LEU A 103 19.28 -62.51 -134.56
C LEU A 103 18.82 -61.07 -134.30
N ILE A 104 18.73 -60.24 -135.34
CA ILE A 104 18.20 -58.87 -135.24
C ILE A 104 16.73 -58.92 -134.79
N GLU A 105 15.94 -59.83 -135.37
CA GLU A 105 14.52 -59.97 -135.02
C GLU A 105 14.32 -60.48 -133.59
N LYS A 106 15.15 -61.42 -133.13
CA LYS A 106 15.18 -61.86 -131.72
C LYS A 106 15.58 -60.72 -130.77
N ARG A 107 16.61 -59.95 -131.13
CA ARG A 107 17.04 -58.80 -130.34
C ARG A 107 15.93 -57.75 -130.20
N LYS A 108 15.25 -57.41 -131.31
CA LYS A 108 14.12 -56.46 -131.28
C LYS A 108 13.00 -56.95 -130.35
N LYS A 109 12.63 -58.23 -130.43
CA LYS A 109 11.61 -58.81 -129.53
C LYS A 109 12.03 -58.70 -128.06
N ILE A 110 13.28 -59.00 -127.73
CA ILE A 110 13.79 -58.87 -126.36
C ILE A 110 13.77 -57.40 -125.91
N GLU A 111 14.14 -56.45 -126.76
CA GLU A 111 14.09 -55.01 -126.44
C GLU A 111 12.64 -54.51 -126.24
N GLU A 112 11.69 -55.00 -127.04
CA GLU A 112 10.26 -54.71 -126.88
C GLU A 112 9.70 -55.32 -125.58
N ASP A 113 10.02 -56.58 -125.30
CA ASP A 113 9.62 -57.25 -124.06
C ASP A 113 10.20 -56.54 -122.83
N LEU A 114 11.48 -56.13 -122.87
CA LEU A 114 12.09 -55.36 -121.79
C LEU A 114 11.42 -54.01 -121.58
N LYS A 115 11.04 -53.29 -122.66
CA LYS A 115 10.29 -52.05 -122.53
C LYS A 115 8.93 -52.27 -121.86
N LEU A 116 8.21 -53.31 -122.27
CA LEU A 116 6.93 -53.67 -121.66
C LEU A 116 7.10 -54.01 -120.17
N TYR A 117 8.15 -54.75 -119.79
CA TYR A 117 8.44 -55.03 -118.38
C TYR A 117 8.77 -53.77 -117.58
N MET A 118 9.54 -52.84 -118.15
CA MET A 118 9.85 -51.57 -117.49
C MET A 118 8.62 -50.68 -117.32
N GLU A 119 7.72 -50.65 -118.29
CA GLU A 119 6.44 -49.94 -118.18
C GLU A 119 5.55 -50.55 -117.10
N GLN A 120 5.42 -51.89 -117.07
CA GLN A 120 4.68 -52.58 -116.01
C GLN A 120 5.29 -52.32 -114.63
N TYR A 121 6.62 -52.32 -114.53
CA TYR A 121 7.32 -52.01 -113.29
C TYR A 121 7.07 -50.57 -112.83
N ASN A 122 7.10 -49.59 -113.74
CA ASN A 122 6.79 -48.20 -113.40
C ASN A 122 5.34 -48.04 -112.93
N ILE A 123 4.38 -48.68 -113.60
CA ILE A 123 2.96 -48.68 -113.18
C ILE A 123 2.79 -49.31 -111.79
N THR A 124 3.49 -50.40 -111.51
CA THR A 124 3.46 -51.02 -110.16
C THR A 124 4.11 -50.15 -109.10
N LEU A 125 5.17 -49.40 -109.41
CA LEU A 125 5.76 -48.43 -108.49
C LEU A 125 4.85 -47.22 -108.23
N GLU A 126 4.17 -46.71 -109.25
CA GLU A 126 3.21 -45.62 -109.07
C GLU A 126 2.00 -46.04 -108.25
N THR A 127 1.46 -47.24 -108.51
CA THR A 127 0.33 -47.77 -107.73
C THR A 127 0.73 -48.05 -106.29
N THR A 128 1.90 -48.63 -106.03
CA THR A 128 2.39 -48.85 -104.66
C THR A 128 2.63 -47.54 -103.92
N LYS A 129 3.20 -46.51 -104.56
CA LYS A 129 3.35 -45.17 -103.96
C LYS A 129 2.00 -44.54 -103.59
N LYS A 130 1.00 -44.63 -104.47
CA LYS A 130 -0.36 -44.15 -104.19
C LYS A 130 -0.98 -44.88 -102.99
N ILE A 131 -0.82 -46.21 -102.90
CA ILE A 131 -1.31 -47.00 -101.77
C ILE A 131 -0.62 -46.59 -100.47
N ILE A 132 0.69 -46.37 -100.48
CA ILE A 132 1.45 -45.93 -99.30
C ILE A 132 0.95 -44.56 -98.82
N SER A 133 0.77 -43.59 -99.73
CA SER A 133 0.23 -42.27 -99.39
C SER A 133 -1.15 -42.35 -98.73
N ILE A 134 -2.04 -43.19 -99.26
CA ILE A 134 -3.38 -43.40 -98.69
C ILE A 134 -3.28 -44.02 -97.29
N LEU A 135 -2.41 -45.01 -97.09
CA LEU A 135 -2.20 -45.64 -95.79
C LEU A 135 -1.66 -44.67 -94.73
N GLU A 136 -0.79 -43.73 -95.13
CA GLU A 136 -0.26 -42.71 -94.23
C GLU A 136 -1.32 -41.69 -93.81
N GLU A 137 -2.18 -41.24 -94.73
CA GLU A 137 -3.30 -40.34 -94.42
C GLU A 137 -4.31 -40.98 -93.47
N LEU A 138 -4.62 -42.26 -93.69
CA LEU A 138 -5.52 -43.03 -92.82
C LEU A 138 -4.98 -43.15 -91.39
N LYS A 139 -3.69 -43.44 -91.23
CA LYS A 139 -3.04 -43.51 -89.91
C LYS A 139 -3.03 -42.18 -89.16
N LYS A 140 -2.84 -41.04 -89.85
CA LYS A 140 -2.89 -39.71 -89.21
C LYS A 140 -4.26 -39.39 -88.62
N ASN A 141 -5.32 -39.93 -89.20
CA ASN A 141 -6.69 -39.80 -88.71
C ASN A 141 -7.07 -40.92 -87.71
N GLY A 142 -6.12 -41.74 -87.28
CA GLY A 142 -6.34 -42.80 -86.29
C GLY A 142 -7.09 -44.02 -86.80
N LEU A 143 -7.18 -44.22 -88.12
CA LEU A 143 -7.87 -45.36 -88.74
C LEU A 143 -6.86 -46.39 -89.28
N ASP A 144 -6.87 -47.58 -88.72
CA ASP A 144 -6.05 -48.69 -89.20
C ASP A 144 -6.77 -49.54 -90.27
N LEU A 145 -6.01 -50.35 -91.01
CA LEU A 145 -6.55 -51.28 -92.01
C LEU A 145 -7.58 -52.25 -91.43
N GLU A 146 -7.47 -52.58 -90.14
CA GLU A 146 -8.47 -53.37 -89.42
C GLU A 146 -9.80 -52.64 -89.25
N ASP A 147 -9.77 -51.34 -88.97
CA ASP A 147 -10.96 -50.51 -88.77
C ASP A 147 -11.71 -50.31 -90.08
N LEU A 148 -10.99 -50.13 -91.19
CA LEU A 148 -11.58 -50.15 -92.54
C LEU A 148 -12.17 -51.53 -92.89
N ASN A 149 -11.54 -52.62 -92.46
CA ASN A 149 -12.10 -53.96 -92.63
C ASN A 149 -13.36 -54.18 -91.78
N ARG A 150 -13.41 -53.63 -90.57
CA ARG A 150 -14.61 -53.65 -89.71
C ARG A 150 -15.72 -52.80 -90.31
N ALA A 151 -15.39 -51.60 -90.78
CA ALA A 151 -16.33 -50.70 -91.46
C ALA A 151 -16.88 -51.32 -92.76
N THR A 152 -16.03 -51.93 -93.59
CA THR A 152 -16.49 -52.61 -94.82
C THR A 152 -17.31 -53.86 -94.52
N LYS A 153 -16.98 -54.63 -93.47
CA LYS A 153 -17.85 -55.74 -93.00
C LYS A 153 -19.19 -55.22 -92.49
N PHE A 154 -19.20 -54.14 -91.73
CA PHE A 154 -20.42 -53.49 -91.25
C PHE A 154 -21.29 -52.98 -92.41
N LEU A 155 -20.69 -52.28 -93.38
CA LEU A 155 -21.37 -51.81 -94.58
C LEU A 155 -21.87 -52.96 -95.47
N LYS A 156 -21.12 -54.06 -95.60
CA LYS A 156 -21.58 -55.28 -96.28
C LYS A 156 -22.78 -55.90 -95.56
N ASN A 157 -22.71 -56.07 -94.24
CA ASN A 157 -23.83 -56.58 -93.44
C ASN A 157 -25.08 -55.69 -93.54
N LEU A 158 -24.91 -54.36 -93.57
CA LEU A 158 -26.01 -53.40 -93.76
C LEU A 158 -26.61 -53.49 -95.16
N LYS A 159 -25.77 -53.64 -96.20
CA LYS A 159 -26.20 -53.85 -97.59
C LYS A 159 -26.96 -55.16 -97.75
N ASP A 160 -26.51 -56.23 -97.11
CA ASP A 160 -27.16 -57.54 -97.12
C ASP A 160 -28.52 -57.52 -96.39
N GLN A 161 -28.66 -56.66 -95.37
CA GLN A 161 -29.92 -56.42 -94.65
C GLN A 161 -30.84 -55.37 -95.32
N LYS A 162 -30.48 -54.87 -96.52
CA LYS A 162 -31.21 -53.81 -97.28
C LYS A 162 -31.40 -52.50 -96.52
N TYR A 163 -30.52 -52.17 -95.59
CA TYR A 163 -30.52 -50.83 -94.99
C TYR A 163 -29.83 -49.83 -95.92
N ASP A 164 -30.36 -48.61 -95.94
CA ASP A 164 -29.91 -47.51 -96.78
C ASP A 164 -28.67 -46.87 -96.13
N ALA A 165 -27.48 -47.25 -96.61
CA ALA A 165 -26.21 -46.86 -95.99
C ALA A 165 -26.04 -45.34 -95.89
N ASP A 166 -26.53 -44.59 -96.87
CA ASP A 166 -26.50 -43.12 -96.88
C ASP A 166 -27.37 -42.52 -95.77
N LYS A 167 -28.53 -43.14 -95.47
CA LYS A 167 -29.37 -42.71 -94.34
C LYS A 167 -28.69 -42.99 -93.02
N ILE A 168 -28.02 -44.13 -92.87
CA ILE A 168 -27.29 -44.47 -91.64
C ILE A 168 -26.13 -43.50 -91.43
N ILE A 169 -25.35 -43.18 -92.48
CA ILE A 169 -24.28 -42.18 -92.40
C ILE A 169 -24.84 -40.82 -91.99
N LEU A 170 -25.98 -40.40 -92.57
CA LEU A 170 -26.66 -39.15 -92.19
C LEU A 170 -27.16 -39.16 -90.72
N TYR A 171 -27.62 -40.30 -90.22
CA TYR A 171 -27.99 -40.44 -88.81
C TYR A 171 -26.77 -40.41 -87.89
N VAL A 172 -25.66 -41.06 -88.28
CA VAL A 172 -24.41 -41.06 -87.52
C VAL A 172 -23.81 -39.66 -87.48
N SER A 173 -23.81 -38.91 -88.59
CA SER A 173 -23.32 -37.53 -88.59
C SER A 173 -24.18 -36.62 -87.70
N LYS A 174 -25.51 -36.78 -87.74
CA LYS A 174 -26.40 -36.07 -86.81
C LYS A 174 -26.17 -36.47 -85.35
N CYS A 175 -25.86 -37.74 -85.08
CA CYS A 175 -25.50 -38.19 -83.75
C CYS A 175 -24.16 -37.61 -83.28
N GLU A 176 -23.20 -37.42 -84.17
CA GLU A 176 -21.92 -36.76 -83.88
C GLU A 176 -22.13 -35.27 -83.56
N ASP A 177 -22.91 -34.56 -84.37
CA ASP A 177 -23.29 -33.16 -84.11
C ASP A 177 -23.99 -33.02 -82.74
N LEU A 178 -24.95 -33.90 -82.45
CA LEU A 178 -25.64 -33.95 -81.16
C LEU A 178 -24.68 -34.30 -80.01
N SER A 179 -23.68 -35.15 -80.23
CA SER A 179 -22.66 -35.47 -79.24
C SER A 179 -21.80 -34.26 -78.91
N LEU A 180 -21.39 -33.49 -79.92
CA LEU A 180 -20.63 -32.25 -79.75
C LEU A 180 -21.45 -31.18 -79.01
N GLU A 181 -22.75 -31.07 -79.31
CA GLU A 181 -23.67 -30.21 -78.57
C GLU A 181 -23.83 -30.66 -77.11
N LEU A 182 -23.97 -31.97 -76.86
CA LEU A 182 -24.02 -32.55 -75.52
C LEU A 182 -22.74 -32.26 -74.73
N ASP A 183 -21.57 -32.40 -75.34
CA ASP A 183 -20.29 -32.09 -74.69
C ASP A 183 -20.13 -30.60 -74.41
N LYS A 184 -20.66 -29.73 -75.27
CA LYS A 184 -20.71 -28.30 -75.01
C LYS A 184 -21.63 -27.98 -73.83
N ILE A 185 -22.85 -28.51 -73.82
CA ILE A 185 -23.82 -28.33 -72.73
C ILE A 185 -23.24 -28.89 -71.42
N ASN A 186 -22.60 -30.05 -71.44
CA ASN A 186 -21.99 -30.63 -70.25
C ASN A 186 -20.88 -29.76 -69.68
N ARG A 187 -20.05 -29.14 -70.54
CA ARG A 187 -19.05 -28.16 -70.09
C ARG A 187 -19.69 -26.94 -69.46
N GLU A 188 -20.69 -26.35 -70.11
CA GLU A 188 -21.44 -25.20 -69.57
C GLU A 188 -22.13 -25.54 -68.24
N LEU A 189 -22.67 -26.76 -68.10
CA LEU A 189 -23.30 -27.24 -66.87
C LEU A 189 -22.26 -27.44 -65.75
N LEU A 190 -21.05 -27.91 -66.08
CA LEU A 190 -19.95 -28.05 -65.13
C LEU A 190 -19.49 -26.68 -64.63
N GLU A 191 -19.29 -25.72 -65.54
CA GLU A 191 -18.95 -24.32 -65.20
C GLU A 191 -20.05 -23.64 -64.37
N ALA A 192 -21.32 -23.88 -64.72
CA ALA A 192 -22.46 -23.39 -63.95
C ALA A 192 -22.52 -24.00 -62.54
N ARG A 193 -22.17 -25.29 -62.39
CA ARG A 193 -22.09 -25.93 -61.06
C ARG A 193 -20.94 -25.40 -60.23
N GLU A 194 -19.78 -25.19 -60.83
CA GLU A 194 -18.62 -24.61 -60.15
C GLU A 194 -18.89 -23.17 -59.69
N SER A 195 -19.51 -22.35 -60.55
CA SER A 195 -19.90 -20.98 -60.18
C SER A 195 -20.96 -20.98 -59.07
N LEU A 196 -21.96 -21.85 -59.14
CA LEU A 196 -22.96 -22.00 -58.08
C LEU A 196 -22.32 -22.44 -56.76
N HIS A 197 -21.36 -23.37 -56.79
CA HIS A 197 -20.66 -23.79 -55.59
C HIS A 197 -19.86 -22.64 -54.95
N LYS A 198 -19.18 -21.82 -55.75
CA LYS A 198 -18.49 -20.61 -55.27
C LYS A 198 -19.46 -19.64 -54.61
N ILE A 199 -20.61 -19.38 -55.23
CA ILE A 199 -21.65 -18.51 -54.67
C ILE A 199 -22.19 -19.05 -53.34
N ILE A 200 -22.39 -20.37 -53.22
CA ILE A 200 -22.81 -20.99 -51.96
C ILE A 200 -21.76 -20.78 -50.86
N GLN A 201 -20.48 -21.01 -51.17
CA GLN A 201 -19.39 -20.78 -50.21
C GLN A 201 -19.30 -19.31 -49.78
N GLU A 202 -19.43 -18.38 -50.73
CA GLU A 202 -19.46 -16.95 -50.43
C GLU A 202 -20.65 -16.58 -49.54
N ARG A 203 -21.83 -17.15 -49.79
CA ARG A 203 -23.01 -16.96 -48.94
C ARG A 203 -22.78 -17.49 -47.52
N GLU A 204 -22.22 -18.69 -47.36
CA GLU A 204 -21.93 -19.26 -46.05
C GLU A 204 -20.93 -18.40 -45.26
N ASN A 205 -19.92 -17.87 -45.94
CA ASN A 205 -18.97 -16.93 -45.35
C ASN A 205 -19.67 -15.64 -44.89
N LEU A 206 -20.56 -15.08 -45.72
CA LEU A 206 -21.35 -13.90 -45.37
C LEU A 206 -22.30 -14.17 -44.19
N ASP A 207 -22.93 -15.35 -44.11
CA ASP A 207 -23.80 -15.74 -43.00
C ASP A 207 -23.01 -15.87 -41.68
N ASN A 208 -21.76 -16.35 -41.75
CA ASN A 208 -20.88 -16.41 -40.58
C ASN A 208 -20.46 -15.00 -40.12
N LEU A 209 -20.07 -14.12 -41.05
CA LEU A 209 -19.77 -12.72 -40.75
C LEU A 209 -20.98 -12.00 -40.13
N LEU A 210 -22.19 -12.25 -40.64
CA LEU A 210 -23.43 -11.72 -40.07
C LEU A 210 -23.63 -12.16 -38.62
N LYS A 211 -23.38 -13.43 -38.29
CA LYS A 211 -23.46 -13.92 -36.90
C LYS A 211 -22.44 -13.25 -35.98
N GLU A 212 -21.22 -13.03 -36.47
CA GLU A 212 -20.18 -12.31 -35.74
C GLU A 212 -20.61 -10.86 -35.47
N GLU A 213 -21.12 -10.16 -36.49
CA GLU A 213 -21.68 -8.80 -36.36
C GLU A 213 -22.83 -8.74 -35.34
N TYR A 214 -23.76 -9.70 -35.37
CA TYR A 214 -24.81 -9.78 -34.35
C TYR A 214 -24.24 -9.97 -32.94
N GLY A 215 -23.23 -10.82 -32.78
CA GLY A 215 -22.53 -11.01 -31.52
C GLY A 215 -21.84 -9.71 -31.03
N LEU A 216 -21.26 -8.93 -31.94
CA LEU A 216 -20.68 -7.63 -31.63
C LEU A 216 -21.74 -6.61 -31.22
N ILE A 217 -22.89 -6.59 -31.90
CA ILE A 217 -24.03 -5.70 -31.55
C ILE A 217 -24.54 -6.02 -30.15
N ASP A 218 -24.71 -7.29 -29.81
CA ASP A 218 -25.12 -7.71 -28.47
C ASP A 218 -24.06 -7.33 -27.43
N GLY A 219 -22.77 -7.52 -27.75
CA GLY A 219 -21.65 -7.05 -26.93
C GLY A 219 -21.68 -5.53 -26.69
N LEU A 220 -21.92 -4.73 -27.72
CA LEU A 220 -22.05 -3.28 -27.63
C LEU A 220 -23.26 -2.85 -26.79
N LYS A 221 -24.38 -3.58 -26.90
CA LYS A 221 -25.57 -3.32 -26.10
C LYS A 221 -25.31 -3.58 -24.61
N ASN A 222 -24.59 -4.65 -24.28
CA ASN A 222 -24.18 -4.93 -22.90
C ASN A 222 -23.25 -3.84 -22.36
N LEU A 223 -22.24 -3.42 -23.14
CA LEU A 223 -21.36 -2.31 -22.78
C LEU A 223 -22.13 -1.00 -22.55
N LYS A 224 -23.13 -0.71 -23.38
CA LYS A 224 -23.99 0.45 -23.19
C LYS A 224 -24.76 0.39 -21.86
N ASN A 225 -25.34 -0.76 -21.54
CA ASN A 225 -26.03 -0.96 -20.26
C ASN A 225 -25.08 -0.82 -19.06
N ASP A 226 -23.85 -1.32 -19.18
CA ASP A 226 -22.81 -1.16 -18.15
C ASP A 226 -22.42 0.32 -17.96
N ILE A 227 -22.28 1.09 -19.04
CA ILE A 227 -22.03 2.54 -18.98
C ILE A 227 -23.19 3.26 -18.28
N GLU A 228 -24.44 2.92 -18.59
CA GLU A 228 -25.61 3.51 -17.94
C GLU A 228 -25.63 3.19 -16.45
N ARG A 229 -25.37 1.94 -16.05
CA ARG A 229 -25.24 1.55 -14.64
C ARG A 229 -24.14 2.33 -13.94
N LEU A 230 -22.93 2.37 -14.50
CA LEU A 230 -21.80 3.12 -13.92
C LEU A 230 -22.08 4.62 -13.83
N SER A 231 -22.82 5.19 -14.79
CA SER A 231 -23.28 6.58 -14.73
C SER A 231 -24.20 6.80 -13.53
N THR A 232 -25.17 5.91 -13.30
CA THR A 232 -26.06 6.03 -12.12
C THR A 232 -25.32 5.86 -10.80
N GLU A 233 -24.37 4.93 -10.72
CA GLU A 233 -23.52 4.73 -9.54
C GLU A 233 -22.66 5.97 -9.26
N ARG A 234 -22.03 6.55 -10.28
CA ARG A 234 -21.29 7.81 -10.15
C ARG A 234 -22.18 8.92 -9.62
N ASP A 235 -23.39 9.08 -10.14
CA ASP A 235 -24.30 10.15 -9.73
C ASP A 235 -24.79 9.96 -8.29
N SER A 236 -24.98 8.70 -7.86
CA SER A 236 -25.25 8.35 -6.46
C SER A 236 -24.08 8.74 -5.55
N ILE A 237 -22.84 8.35 -5.92
CA ILE A 237 -21.63 8.67 -5.17
C ILE A 237 -21.41 10.19 -5.09
N LEU A 238 -21.65 10.93 -6.18
CA LEU A 238 -21.56 12.39 -6.17
C LEU A 238 -22.58 13.02 -5.20
N SER A 239 -23.79 12.47 -5.14
CA SER A 239 -24.84 12.91 -4.21
C SER A 239 -24.50 12.58 -2.76
N GLU A 240 -23.87 11.43 -2.49
CA GLU A 240 -23.35 11.09 -1.16
C GLU A 240 -22.19 12.01 -0.76
N LEU A 241 -21.26 12.28 -1.68
CA LEU A 241 -20.15 13.20 -1.46
C LEU A 241 -20.63 14.63 -1.18
N SER A 242 -21.68 15.10 -1.87
CA SER A 242 -22.25 16.42 -1.58
C SER A 242 -22.85 16.48 -0.18
N ARG A 243 -23.58 15.44 0.24
CA ARG A 243 -24.10 15.33 1.62
C ARG A 243 -22.98 15.34 2.66
N TYR A 244 -21.93 14.54 2.46
CA TYR A 244 -20.78 14.53 3.37
C TYR A 244 -20.05 15.87 3.41
N ARG A 245 -19.94 16.59 2.28
CA ARG A 245 -19.38 17.95 2.27
C ARG A 245 -20.23 18.92 3.09
N GLU A 246 -21.55 18.87 2.97
CA GLU A 246 -22.46 19.69 3.77
C GLU A 246 -22.37 19.36 5.27
N GLU A 247 -22.26 18.08 5.62
CA GLU A 247 -22.05 17.64 7.01
C GLU A 247 -20.72 18.15 7.57
N VAL A 248 -19.64 18.04 6.80
CA VAL A 248 -18.32 18.57 7.20
C VAL A 248 -18.40 20.09 7.40
N GLU A 249 -19.11 20.81 6.55
CA GLU A 249 -19.26 22.27 6.68
C GLU A 249 -20.08 22.66 7.92
N LYS A 250 -21.13 21.88 8.25
CA LYS A 250 -21.88 22.06 9.51
C LYS A 250 -20.97 21.83 10.72
N LEU A 251 -20.23 20.72 10.73
CA LEU A 251 -19.29 20.41 11.80
C LEU A 251 -18.19 21.46 11.94
N ARG A 252 -17.70 22.03 10.83
CA ARG A 252 -16.73 23.15 10.86
C ARG A 252 -17.31 24.37 11.58
N LYS A 253 -18.55 24.76 11.28
CA LYS A 253 -19.23 25.87 11.95
C LYS A 253 -19.44 25.60 13.44
N GLU A 254 -19.87 24.38 13.79
CA GLU A 254 -20.01 23.97 15.19
C GLU A 254 -18.67 24.04 15.95
N ILE A 255 -17.56 23.64 15.32
CA ILE A 255 -16.22 23.77 15.91
C ILE A 255 -15.83 25.24 16.09
N GLU A 256 -16.11 26.11 15.12
CA GLU A 256 -15.86 27.56 15.26
C GLU A 256 -16.66 28.17 16.41
N GLU A 257 -17.93 27.81 16.56
CA GLU A 257 -18.75 28.23 17.71
C GLU A 257 -18.17 27.76 19.04
N LEU A 258 -17.72 26.49 19.13
CA LEU A 258 -17.06 25.96 20.33
C LEU A 258 -15.75 26.67 20.65
N ILE A 259 -14.98 27.05 19.63
CA ILE A 259 -13.76 27.84 19.80
C ILE A 259 -14.09 29.23 20.38
N ASN A 260 -15.11 29.91 19.86
CA ASN A 260 -15.55 31.20 20.38
C ASN A 260 -16.02 31.09 21.84
N ILE A 261 -16.82 30.07 22.16
CA ILE A 261 -17.24 29.79 23.55
C ILE A 261 -16.02 29.56 24.46
N LYS A 262 -15.00 28.85 23.97
CA LYS A 262 -13.76 28.63 24.73
C LYS A 262 -13.00 29.94 24.99
N PHE A 263 -12.96 30.87 24.03
CA PHE A 263 -12.40 32.21 24.24
C PHE A 263 -13.20 32.96 25.31
N ASP A 264 -14.53 32.94 25.26
CA ASP A 264 -15.38 33.58 26.26
C ASP A 264 -15.15 33.00 27.67
N ILE A 265 -15.05 31.66 27.79
CA ILE A 265 -14.73 30.99 29.06
C ILE A 265 -13.36 31.45 29.60
N ASN A 266 -12.35 31.58 28.73
CA ASN A 266 -11.03 32.04 29.14
C ASN A 266 -11.07 33.49 29.65
N GLU A 267 -11.85 34.37 29.00
CA GLU A 267 -12.03 35.75 29.45
C GLU A 267 -12.77 35.83 30.79
N VAL A 268 -13.83 35.03 30.97
CA VAL A 268 -14.52 34.91 32.26
C VAL A 268 -13.57 34.42 33.35
N ASN A 269 -12.71 33.44 33.06
CA ASN A 269 -11.71 32.95 34.02
C ASN A 269 -10.68 34.02 34.38
N ARG A 270 -10.24 34.83 33.42
CA ARG A 270 -9.34 35.97 33.65
C ARG A 270 -9.98 36.98 34.61
N LEU A 271 -11.20 37.41 34.32
CA LEU A 271 -11.97 38.32 35.19
C LEU A 271 -12.19 37.72 36.59
N LEU A 272 -12.46 36.41 36.67
CA LEU A 272 -12.65 35.72 37.94
C LEU A 272 -11.35 35.71 38.77
N GLN A 273 -10.18 35.51 38.13
CA GLN A 273 -8.89 35.62 38.80
C GLN A 273 -8.62 37.04 39.31
N GLU A 274 -8.92 38.07 38.50
CA GLU A 274 -8.81 39.47 38.93
C GLU A 274 -9.69 39.76 40.15
N LYS A 275 -10.96 39.36 40.11
CA LYS A 275 -11.87 39.54 41.25
C LYS A 275 -11.47 38.74 42.48
N ARG A 276 -10.87 37.56 42.32
CA ARG A 276 -10.26 36.83 43.45
C ARG A 276 -9.09 37.60 44.05
N GLY A 277 -8.25 38.21 43.21
CA GLY A 277 -7.15 39.08 43.67
C GLY A 277 -7.66 40.28 44.45
N GLU A 278 -8.64 41.01 43.90
CA GLU A 278 -9.29 42.15 44.57
C GLU A 278 -9.89 41.74 45.93
N LEU A 279 -10.58 40.59 45.99
CA LEU A 279 -11.14 40.07 47.24
C LEU A 279 -10.05 39.75 48.27
N GLU A 280 -8.92 39.19 47.84
CA GLU A 280 -7.82 38.87 48.73
C GLU A 280 -7.14 40.13 49.28
N ASP A 281 -6.98 41.16 48.44
CA ASP A 281 -6.46 42.45 48.89
C ASP A 281 -7.44 43.15 49.84
N LEU A 282 -8.75 43.06 49.58
CA LEU A 282 -9.77 43.56 50.50
C LEU A 282 -9.76 42.80 51.83
N LYS A 283 -9.59 41.47 51.83
CA LYS A 283 -9.44 40.70 53.07
C LYS A 283 -8.21 41.14 53.86
N LYS A 284 -7.04 41.30 53.21
CA LYS A 284 -5.84 41.81 53.86
C LYS A 284 -6.06 43.20 54.47
N LYS A 285 -6.76 44.10 53.77
CA LYS A 285 -7.15 45.41 54.31
C LYS A 285 -8.07 45.28 55.52
N VAL A 286 -9.05 44.38 55.48
CA VAL A 286 -9.93 44.11 56.62
C VAL A 286 -9.13 43.56 57.81
N GLU A 287 -8.17 42.67 57.59
CA GLU A 287 -7.29 42.15 58.64
C GLU A 287 -6.39 43.23 59.22
N ALA A 288 -5.79 44.09 58.38
CA ALA A 288 -5.00 45.24 58.81
C ALA A 288 -5.85 46.20 59.66
N LEU A 289 -7.04 46.58 59.18
CA LEU A 289 -7.97 47.44 59.92
C LEU A 289 -8.43 46.79 61.24
N LYS A 290 -8.62 45.48 61.28
CA LYS A 290 -8.91 44.76 62.53
C LYS A 290 -7.74 44.82 63.50
N HIS A 291 -6.51 44.74 62.99
CA HIS A 291 -5.31 44.86 63.81
C HIS A 291 -5.17 46.29 64.37
N GLU A 292 -5.33 47.31 63.53
CA GLU A 292 -5.35 48.72 63.92
C GLU A 292 -6.45 49.01 64.96
N LEU A 293 -7.66 48.47 64.75
CA LEU A 293 -8.74 48.57 65.74
C LEU A 293 -8.36 47.92 67.07
N SER A 294 -7.67 46.77 67.05
CA SER A 294 -7.23 46.09 68.27
C SER A 294 -6.15 46.90 69.01
N GLU A 295 -5.22 47.53 68.27
CA GLU A 295 -4.24 48.45 68.84
C GLU A 295 -4.90 49.68 69.46
N LEU A 296 -5.87 50.29 68.77
CA LEU A 296 -6.63 51.43 69.29
C LEU A 296 -7.44 51.06 70.54
N ILE A 297 -8.03 49.87 70.62
CA ILE A 297 -8.68 49.37 71.84
C ILE A 297 -7.65 49.20 72.98
N GLY A 298 -6.45 48.72 72.68
CA GLY A 298 -5.34 48.66 73.65
C GLY A 298 -4.93 50.05 74.16
N VAL A 299 -4.84 51.03 73.26
CA VAL A 299 -4.59 52.44 73.61
C VAL A 299 -5.75 53.01 74.45
N GLU A 300 -7.00 52.67 74.14
CA GLU A 300 -8.17 53.07 74.94
C GLU A 300 -8.13 52.48 76.36
N ALA A 301 -7.71 51.22 76.51
CA ALA A 301 -7.51 50.61 77.82
C ALA A 301 -6.40 51.32 78.62
N SER A 302 -5.26 51.60 77.98
CA SER A 302 -4.15 52.32 78.62
C SER A 302 -4.51 53.76 79.01
N THR A 303 -5.31 54.47 78.20
CA THR A 303 -5.81 55.81 78.53
C THR A 303 -6.81 55.78 79.68
N LYS A 304 -7.66 54.75 79.79
CA LYS A 304 -8.53 54.55 80.97
C LYS A 304 -7.72 54.32 82.26
N GLU A 305 -6.64 53.56 82.20
CA GLU A 305 -5.72 53.35 83.34
C GLU A 305 -4.97 54.63 83.73
N ILE A 306 -4.54 55.43 82.76
CA ILE A 306 -3.93 56.75 83.03
C ILE A 306 -4.95 57.67 83.71
N LEU A 307 -6.21 57.68 83.26
CA LEU A 307 -7.27 58.50 83.85
C LEU A 307 -7.66 58.07 85.27
N SER A 308 -7.69 56.75 85.56
CA SER A 308 -7.94 56.28 86.93
C SER A 308 -6.79 56.66 87.87
N ARG A 309 -5.55 56.49 87.42
CA ARG A 309 -4.35 56.88 88.17
C ARG A 309 -4.28 58.40 88.39
N HIS A 310 -4.69 59.20 87.40
CA HIS A 310 -4.79 60.65 87.56
C HIS A 310 -5.84 61.03 88.62
N ARG A 311 -7.01 60.39 88.63
CA ARG A 311 -8.04 60.58 89.67
C ARG A 311 -7.55 60.21 91.07
N GLU A 312 -6.84 59.09 91.21
CA GLU A 312 -6.24 58.69 92.50
C GLU A 312 -5.21 59.72 93.00
N LEU A 313 -4.38 60.25 92.10
CA LEU A 313 -3.41 61.28 92.44
C LEU A 313 -4.10 62.59 92.86
N LEU A 314 -5.17 63.00 92.16
CA LEU A 314 -5.97 64.16 92.56
C LEU A 314 -6.58 63.96 93.96
N GLY A 315 -7.13 62.78 94.26
CA GLY A 315 -7.65 62.47 95.60
C GLY A 315 -6.58 62.51 96.69
N LYS A 316 -5.35 62.08 96.40
CA LYS A 316 -4.21 62.21 97.33
C LYS A 316 -3.81 63.67 97.55
N VAL A 317 -3.86 64.50 96.51
CA VAL A 317 -3.60 65.95 96.62
C VAL A 317 -4.65 66.62 97.50
N GLU A 318 -5.95 66.35 97.29
CA GLU A 318 -7.02 66.89 98.15
C GLU A 318 -6.86 66.48 99.63
N MET A 319 -6.45 65.23 99.89
CA MET A 319 -6.18 64.77 101.26
C MET A 319 -5.00 65.52 101.89
N LEU A 320 -3.92 65.74 101.12
CA LEU A 320 -2.78 66.52 101.58
C LEU A 320 -3.14 67.99 101.80
N GLU A 321 -3.97 68.58 100.95
CA GLU A 321 -4.48 69.95 101.14
C GLU A 321 -5.30 70.07 102.43
N LYS A 322 -6.18 69.10 102.74
CA LYS A 322 -6.90 69.06 104.02
C LYS A 322 -5.95 68.90 105.21
N ASP A 323 -4.93 68.06 105.10
CA ASP A 323 -3.92 67.89 106.15
C ASP A 323 -3.08 69.16 106.35
N ILE A 324 -2.78 69.90 105.27
CA ILE A 324 -2.12 71.20 105.35
C ILE A 324 -3.02 72.20 106.09
N MET A 325 -4.30 72.33 105.70
CA MET A 325 -5.24 73.21 106.40
C MET A 325 -5.38 72.86 107.89
N ASN A 326 -5.44 71.56 108.23
CA ASN A 326 -5.48 71.11 109.62
C ASN A 326 -4.19 71.48 110.38
N LYS A 327 -3.02 71.41 109.74
CA LYS A 327 -1.76 71.82 110.35
C LYS A 327 -1.63 73.34 110.46
N GLU A 328 -2.12 74.11 109.49
CA GLU A 328 -2.17 75.57 109.56
C GLU A 328 -3.05 76.03 110.73
N SER A 329 -4.24 75.44 110.90
CA SER A 329 -5.10 75.75 112.06
C SER A 329 -4.49 75.33 113.41
N LEU A 330 -3.67 74.26 113.44
CA LEU A 330 -2.92 73.87 114.63
C LEU A 330 -1.80 74.90 114.95
N ILE A 331 -1.13 75.43 113.94
CA ILE A 331 -0.09 76.45 114.10
C ILE A 331 -0.71 77.74 114.66
N ASP A 332 -1.84 78.21 114.13
CA ASP A 332 -2.56 79.38 114.67
C ASP A 332 -2.93 79.20 116.15
N LEU A 333 -3.29 77.99 116.55
CA LEU A 333 -3.64 77.67 117.93
C LEU A 333 -2.40 77.66 118.84
N LEU A 334 -1.28 77.12 118.36
CA LEU A 334 0.00 77.10 119.08
C LEU A 334 0.61 78.50 119.23
N ASP A 335 0.47 79.38 118.24
CA ASP A 335 0.89 80.79 118.34
C ASP A 335 0.07 81.54 119.40
N GLY A 336 -1.23 81.24 119.51
CA GLY A 336 -2.08 81.73 120.60
C GLY A 336 -1.64 81.23 121.99
N GLU A 337 -1.26 79.96 122.10
CA GLU A 337 -0.76 79.37 123.36
C GLU A 337 0.63 79.89 123.75
N MET A 338 1.51 80.16 122.78
CA MET A 338 2.80 80.80 123.03
C MET A 338 2.64 82.23 123.57
N ALA A 339 1.69 83.01 123.06
CA ALA A 339 1.38 84.34 123.57
C ALA A 339 0.86 84.30 125.02
N ALA A 340 0.04 83.29 125.36
CA ALA A 340 -0.42 83.05 126.73
C ALA A 340 0.73 82.65 127.66
N ALA A 341 1.63 81.76 127.23
CA ALA A 341 2.79 81.33 128.01
C ALA A 341 3.80 82.47 128.27
N TYR A 342 4.02 83.36 127.29
CA TYR A 342 4.85 84.57 127.47
C TYR A 342 4.25 85.56 128.48
N SER A 343 2.92 85.66 128.53
CA SER A 343 2.19 86.49 129.50
C SER A 343 2.29 85.92 130.92
N ILE A 344 2.24 84.58 131.06
CA ILE A 344 2.42 83.86 132.33
C ILE A 344 3.86 83.95 132.85
N LEU A 345 4.87 83.87 131.97
CA LEU A 345 6.28 84.03 132.35
C LEU A 345 6.60 85.44 132.85
N LYS A 346 5.94 86.47 132.31
CA LYS A 346 6.08 87.86 132.74
C LYS A 346 5.43 88.13 134.11
N LEU A 347 4.44 87.33 134.50
CA LEU A 347 3.77 87.37 135.81
C LEU A 347 4.56 86.67 136.94
N LEU A 348 5.56 85.83 136.61
CA LEU A 348 6.36 85.09 137.58
C LEU A 348 7.70 85.78 137.93
N GLN A 349 8.06 86.88 137.27
CA GLN A 349 9.35 87.56 137.45
C GLN A 349 9.33 88.78 138.38
N ASP A 350 8.17 89.32 138.79
CA ASP A 350 8.08 90.41 139.78
C ASP A 350 6.85 90.25 140.72
N PRO A 351 7.05 90.01 142.03
CA PRO A 351 5.99 89.59 142.97
C PRO A 351 5.25 90.72 143.73
N GLU A 352 5.38 91.99 143.34
CA GLU A 352 4.69 93.13 144.01
C GLU A 352 3.85 94.00 143.05
N GLY A 353 3.08 93.35 142.18
CA GLY A 353 2.09 93.96 141.29
C GLY A 353 0.79 93.16 141.24
N GLY A 354 0.30 92.71 142.39
CA GLY A 354 -0.99 92.02 142.51
C GLY A 354 -2.15 93.00 142.30
N ALA A 355 -2.69 93.06 141.09
CA ALA A 355 -4.06 93.51 140.91
C ALA A 355 -4.99 92.38 141.37
N ILE A 356 -5.85 92.71 142.33
CA ILE A 356 -6.76 91.85 143.11
C ILE A 356 -7.80 91.09 142.24
N GLU A 357 -7.77 91.29 140.92
CA GLU A 357 -8.83 90.96 139.97
C GLU A 357 -8.76 89.51 139.43
N ASP A 358 -7.63 88.81 139.55
CA ASP A 358 -7.52 87.38 139.16
C ASP A 358 -7.64 86.39 140.34
N LEU A 359 -7.58 86.88 141.58
CA LEU A 359 -8.12 86.18 142.76
C LEU A 359 -9.65 86.27 142.80
N GLU A 360 -10.24 87.28 142.14
CA GLU A 360 -11.68 87.37 141.95
C GLU A 360 -12.22 86.34 140.95
N LEU A 361 -11.48 85.93 139.92
CA LEU A 361 -11.96 84.92 138.96
C LEU A 361 -12.09 83.51 139.57
N LEU A 362 -11.15 83.12 140.45
CA LEU A 362 -11.20 81.85 141.19
C LEU A 362 -12.30 81.87 142.27
N SER A 363 -12.52 83.01 142.92
CA SER A 363 -13.66 83.26 143.81
C SER A 363 -15.00 83.20 143.06
N GLN A 364 -15.10 83.80 141.87
CA GLN A 364 -16.30 83.79 141.03
C GLN A 364 -16.62 82.39 140.47
N HIS A 365 -15.62 81.55 140.19
CA HIS A 365 -15.85 80.16 139.77
C HIS A 365 -16.32 79.26 140.91
N ILE A 366 -15.83 79.46 142.14
CA ILE A 366 -16.32 78.77 143.34
C ILE A 366 -17.72 79.29 143.74
N GLN A 367 -18.00 80.59 143.61
CA GLN A 367 -19.33 81.16 143.85
C GLN A 367 -20.38 80.72 142.82
N LYS A 368 -20.00 80.54 141.54
CA LYS A 368 -20.91 79.98 140.50
C LYS A 368 -21.23 78.50 140.77
N LEU A 369 -20.26 77.70 141.23
CA LEU A 369 -20.51 76.31 141.70
C LEU A 369 -21.44 76.25 142.91
N ILE A 370 -21.36 77.21 143.84
CA ILE A 370 -22.27 77.29 145.00
C ILE A 370 -23.71 77.67 144.57
N LYS A 371 -23.88 78.59 143.61
CA LYS A 371 -25.20 79.00 143.07
C LYS A 371 -25.89 77.89 142.27
N VAL A 372 -25.13 77.06 141.54
CA VAL A 372 -25.66 75.86 140.85
C VAL A 372 -26.09 74.79 141.86
N LYS A 373 -25.32 74.58 142.94
CA LYS A 373 -25.71 73.65 144.03
C LYS A 373 -26.91 74.10 144.87
N LYS A 374 -27.16 75.41 144.99
CA LYS A 374 -28.33 75.98 145.70
C LYS A 374 -29.61 76.08 144.85
N GLY A 375 -29.56 75.78 143.55
CA GLY A 375 -30.75 75.64 142.69
C GLY A 375 -31.24 76.93 142.00
N GLU A 376 -30.51 78.04 142.09
CA GLU A 376 -30.91 79.34 141.55
C GLU A 376 -30.60 79.50 140.04
N ALA A 377 -29.89 78.55 139.43
CA ALA A 377 -29.58 78.51 137.99
C ALA A 377 -29.95 77.15 137.39
N ILE A 378 -31.25 76.87 137.28
CA ILE A 378 -31.84 75.58 136.88
C ILE A 378 -31.37 75.14 135.48
N ALA A 379 -31.02 76.07 134.60
CA ALA A 379 -30.55 75.80 133.23
C ALA A 379 -29.12 75.23 133.12
N GLN A 380 -28.31 75.26 134.19
CA GLN A 380 -26.90 74.83 134.16
C GLN A 380 -26.60 73.59 135.02
N LYS A 381 -27.63 72.97 135.60
CA LYS A 381 -27.55 71.70 136.34
C LYS A 381 -26.92 70.52 135.57
N PRO A 382 -27.17 70.33 134.26
CA PRO A 382 -26.61 69.20 133.51
C PRO A 382 -25.09 69.24 133.29
N LEU A 383 -24.44 70.40 133.52
CA LEU A 383 -23.00 70.61 133.29
C LEU A 383 -22.16 70.51 134.57
N GLU A 384 -22.77 70.22 135.73
CA GLU A 384 -22.09 70.02 137.02
C GLU A 384 -20.89 69.05 136.97
N PRO A 385 -20.95 67.85 136.34
CA PRO A 385 -19.81 66.95 136.27
C PRO A 385 -18.65 67.52 135.43
N TYR A 386 -18.95 68.29 134.39
CA TYR A 386 -17.92 68.90 133.53
C TYR A 386 -17.12 69.99 134.27
N PHE A 387 -17.78 70.79 135.11
CA PHE A 387 -17.09 71.78 135.95
C PHE A 387 -16.22 71.13 137.03
N LEU A 388 -16.67 70.02 137.62
CA LEU A 388 -15.87 69.22 138.56
C LEU A 388 -14.64 68.61 137.88
N GLU A 389 -14.80 68.03 136.69
CA GLU A 389 -13.70 67.46 135.89
C GLU A 389 -12.66 68.53 135.53
N ARG A 390 -13.13 69.75 135.25
CA ARG A 390 -12.26 70.88 134.90
C ARG A 390 -11.44 71.35 136.09
N VAL A 391 -12.05 71.55 137.26
CA VAL A 391 -11.33 71.88 138.50
C VAL A 391 -10.35 70.76 138.88
N ARG A 392 -10.75 69.49 138.67
CA ARG A 392 -9.90 68.31 138.93
C ARG A 392 -8.71 68.22 137.98
N LYS A 393 -8.90 68.51 136.68
CA LYS A 393 -7.80 68.62 135.70
C LYS A 393 -6.86 69.77 136.04
N THR A 394 -7.36 70.92 136.47
CA THR A 394 -6.52 72.03 136.93
C THR A 394 -5.70 71.67 138.18
N LEU A 395 -6.27 70.91 139.12
CA LEU A 395 -5.54 70.33 140.26
C LEU A 395 -4.50 69.28 139.85
N ILE A 396 -4.82 68.44 138.85
CA ILE A 396 -3.92 67.41 138.32
C ILE A 396 -2.76 68.06 137.55
N ASP A 397 -3.00 69.06 136.72
CA ASP A 397 -1.96 69.79 135.98
C ASP A 397 -1.04 70.61 136.91
N LEU A 398 -1.54 71.03 138.09
CA LEU A 398 -0.73 71.66 139.15
C LEU A 398 0.17 70.68 139.93
N ILE A 399 -0.18 69.38 139.98
CA ILE A 399 0.55 68.35 140.78
C ILE A 399 1.42 67.42 139.89
N MET A 400 1.01 67.14 138.65
CA MET A 400 1.66 66.17 137.75
C MET A 400 3.11 66.47 137.33
N PRO A 401 3.60 67.73 137.25
CA PRO A 401 5.01 68.03 136.99
C PRO A 401 5.94 67.62 138.15
N TYR A 402 5.41 67.42 139.36
CA TYR A 402 6.18 67.04 140.55
C TYR A 402 6.23 65.52 140.81
N LEU A 403 5.41 64.71 140.13
CA LEU A 403 5.37 63.24 140.23
C LEU A 403 6.08 62.51 139.08
N LYS A 404 6.48 63.23 138.01
CA LYS A 404 7.20 62.69 136.83
C LYS A 404 8.69 62.38 137.07
N LYS A 405 9.20 62.50 138.30
CA LYS A 405 10.61 62.23 138.64
C LYS A 405 10.90 60.79 139.11
N ASP A 406 9.90 59.89 139.22
CA ASP A 406 10.06 58.60 139.94
C ASP A 406 9.93 57.27 139.15
N PHE A 407 9.78 57.19 137.81
CA PHE A 407 9.79 55.87 137.10
C PHE A 407 10.28 55.86 135.64
N VAL A 408 11.26 54.97 135.29
CA VAL A 408 11.22 53.87 134.27
C VAL A 408 12.49 52.96 134.36
N PRO A 409 12.40 51.60 134.41
CA PRO A 409 13.60 50.72 134.32
C PRO A 409 13.80 49.87 133.03
N ARG A 410 15.07 49.62 132.71
CA ARG A 410 15.64 48.97 131.49
C ARG A 410 15.73 47.44 131.48
N TRP A 411 15.54 46.74 132.60
CA TRP A 411 15.80 45.29 132.72
C TRP A 411 14.68 44.36 132.19
N VAL A 412 13.50 44.89 131.88
CA VAL A 412 12.34 44.09 131.43
C VAL A 412 12.47 43.71 129.94
N PHE A 413 13.15 44.55 129.17
CA PHE A 413 13.49 44.30 127.77
C PHE A 413 14.33 43.02 127.56
N GLU A 414 15.13 42.57 128.52
CA GLU A 414 16.04 41.42 128.37
C GLU A 414 15.37 40.04 128.56
N ARG A 415 14.21 39.98 129.24
CA ARG A 415 13.52 38.71 129.55
C ARG A 415 12.78 38.16 128.33
N VAL A 416 12.19 39.05 127.54
CA VAL A 416 11.38 38.72 126.36
C VAL A 416 12.25 38.10 125.25
N GLU A 417 13.50 38.55 125.10
CA GLU A 417 14.44 37.99 124.11
C GLU A 417 14.87 36.55 124.42
N LYS A 418 14.96 36.16 125.70
CA LYS A 418 15.35 34.80 126.09
C LYS A 418 14.29 33.76 125.75
N GLU A 419 13.01 34.10 125.90
CA GLU A 419 11.90 33.18 125.60
C GLU A 419 11.76 32.90 124.11
N LEU A 420 12.08 33.87 123.25
CA LEU A 420 12.05 33.70 121.79
C LEU A 420 13.08 32.68 121.27
N LYS A 421 14.27 32.60 121.89
CA LYS A 421 15.33 31.66 121.49
C LYS A 421 14.97 30.20 121.78
N LEU A 422 14.40 29.91 122.95
CA LEU A 422 13.97 28.55 123.33
C LEU A 422 12.89 27.98 122.41
N LEU A 423 12.00 28.84 121.89
CA LEU A 423 10.96 28.43 120.93
C LEU A 423 11.54 28.09 119.56
N SER A 424 12.62 28.75 119.16
CA SER A 424 13.29 28.47 117.88
C SER A 424 14.01 27.11 117.86
N GLU A 425 14.62 26.71 118.98
CA GLU A 425 15.32 25.43 119.11
C GLU A 425 14.36 24.23 119.06
N LYS A 426 13.18 24.35 119.71
CA LYS A 426 12.13 23.30 119.65
C LYS A 426 11.57 23.08 118.24
N LYS A 427 11.53 24.13 117.43
CA LYS A 427 11.05 24.03 116.04
C LYS A 427 12.00 23.20 115.17
N ILE A 428 13.31 23.38 115.34
CA ILE A 428 14.35 22.70 114.56
C ILE A 428 14.37 21.19 114.85
N ALA A 429 14.25 20.80 116.13
CA ALA A 429 14.23 19.38 116.52
C ALA A 429 13.05 18.60 115.91
N LEU A 430 11.87 19.20 115.82
CA LEU A 430 10.68 18.57 115.24
C LEU A 430 10.77 18.41 113.71
N GLU A 431 11.47 19.32 113.03
CA GLU A 431 11.69 19.22 111.58
C GLU A 431 12.69 18.09 111.22
N GLU A 432 13.69 17.83 112.07
CA GLU A 432 14.64 16.72 111.91
C GLU A 432 13.99 15.34 112.11
N GLU A 433 13.06 15.21 113.06
CA GLU A 433 12.28 13.98 113.25
C GLU A 433 11.44 13.63 112.01
N ILE A 434 10.77 14.63 111.41
CA ILE A 434 10.01 14.48 110.17
C ILE A 434 10.91 14.04 109.00
N ALA A 435 12.15 14.55 108.92
CA ALA A 435 13.10 14.16 107.89
C ALA A 435 13.60 12.71 108.06
N SER A 436 13.79 12.24 109.29
CA SER A 436 14.23 10.86 109.57
C SER A 436 13.16 9.81 109.19
N LEU A 437 11.88 10.11 109.46
CA LEU A 437 10.75 9.25 109.12
C LEU A 437 10.57 9.12 107.60
N ARG A 438 10.86 10.18 106.83
CA ARG A 438 10.87 10.12 105.37
C ARG A 438 12.02 9.26 104.82
N ARG A 439 13.24 9.37 105.37
CA ARG A 439 14.39 8.53 104.96
C ARG A 439 14.17 7.05 105.25
N SER A 440 13.51 6.74 106.37
CA SER A 440 13.17 5.36 106.77
C SER A 440 12.18 4.67 105.79
N ILE A 441 11.33 5.47 105.14
CA ILE A 441 10.38 5.01 104.12
C ILE A 441 11.09 4.77 102.78
N ASP A 442 12.07 5.61 102.43
CA ASP A 442 12.87 5.46 101.22
C ASP A 442 13.87 4.29 101.34
N GLU A 443 14.49 4.07 102.50
CA GLU A 443 15.51 3.03 102.74
C GLU A 443 14.97 1.59 102.73
N LYS A 444 13.71 1.37 103.12
CA LYS A 444 13.07 0.04 103.01
C LYS A 444 12.72 -0.36 101.58
N SER A 445 12.78 0.57 100.62
CA SER A 445 12.26 0.33 99.28
C SER A 445 13.33 0.01 98.23
N ARG A 446 14.65 0.28 98.42
CA ARG A 446 15.60 0.27 97.27
C ARG A 446 17.07 -0.17 97.45
N MET A 447 17.58 -0.52 98.64
CA MET A 447 18.87 -1.26 98.74
C MET A 447 18.61 -2.75 98.47
N GLU A 448 18.70 -3.21 97.22
CA GLU A 448 19.90 -3.82 96.60
C GLU A 448 20.12 -5.28 97.03
N THR A 449 20.28 -6.30 96.18
CA THR A 449 20.11 -6.56 94.74
C THR A 449 20.53 -8.03 94.61
N SER A 450 19.76 -8.93 93.99
CA SER A 450 20.30 -10.13 93.30
C SER A 450 19.21 -11.05 92.75
N ARG A 451 19.34 -11.43 91.47
CA ARG A 451 18.60 -12.53 90.82
C ARG A 451 17.05 -12.37 90.87
N PRO A 452 16.24 -13.38 90.48
CA PRO A 452 15.65 -13.46 89.16
C PRO A 452 14.11 -13.45 89.18
N VAL A 453 13.51 -13.32 88.00
CA VAL A 453 12.30 -14.05 87.55
C VAL A 453 10.93 -13.71 88.19
N GLU A 454 10.03 -13.36 87.27
CA GLU A 454 8.59 -13.59 87.23
C GLU A 454 7.58 -12.65 87.93
N ASP A 455 6.71 -12.17 87.03
CA ASP A 455 5.25 -12.09 87.16
C ASP A 455 4.60 -10.94 87.93
N LYS A 456 4.34 -9.87 87.15
CA LYS A 456 3.01 -9.25 86.90
C LYS A 456 3.23 -8.08 85.92
N LYS A 457 3.31 -8.31 84.60
CA LYS A 457 2.21 -8.23 83.62
C LYS A 457 1.17 -7.12 83.86
N ILE A 458 0.88 -6.43 82.75
CA ILE A 458 -0.30 -5.60 82.40
C ILE A 458 -0.17 -4.10 82.73
N GLU A 459 -0.25 -3.14 81.79
CA GLU A 459 -0.51 -3.14 80.34
C GLU A 459 0.03 -1.81 79.78
N ALA A 460 1.07 -1.85 78.94
CA ALA A 460 1.27 -0.78 77.96
C ALA A 460 0.17 -1.00 76.90
N GLN A 461 -1.03 -0.45 77.14
CA GLN A 461 -2.19 -0.64 76.28
C GLN A 461 -1.87 -0.14 74.87
N SER A 462 -1.56 -1.09 74.00
CA SER A 462 -1.53 -0.97 72.55
C SER A 462 -2.81 -0.26 72.09
N ILE A 463 -2.64 0.92 71.50
CA ILE A 463 -3.74 1.79 71.03
C ILE A 463 -4.59 1.10 69.93
N LEU A 464 -4.06 0.03 69.32
CA LEU A 464 -4.75 -0.87 68.38
C LEU A 464 -4.67 -2.33 68.84
N THR A 465 -5.81 -3.02 68.85
CA THR A 465 -5.92 -4.47 69.09
C THR A 465 -6.88 -5.10 68.07
N ALA A 466 -6.58 -6.29 67.55
CA ALA A 466 -7.49 -7.03 66.67
C ALA A 466 -8.50 -7.85 67.50
N VAL A 467 -9.77 -7.82 67.12
CA VAL A 467 -10.89 -8.48 67.80
C VAL A 467 -11.55 -9.45 66.82
N SER A 468 -11.62 -10.73 67.19
CA SER A 468 -12.34 -11.74 66.40
C SER A 468 -13.86 -11.58 66.50
N SER A 469 -14.62 -12.25 65.62
CA SER A 469 -16.09 -12.29 65.65
C SER A 469 -16.67 -12.88 66.96
N GLU A 470 -15.85 -13.53 67.78
CA GLU A 470 -16.20 -14.15 69.06
C GLU A 470 -15.66 -13.39 70.28
N GLY A 471 -15.04 -12.22 70.07
CA GLY A 471 -14.66 -11.30 71.16
C GLY A 471 -13.28 -11.53 71.80
N ALA A 472 -12.45 -12.42 71.24
CA ALA A 472 -11.07 -12.61 71.71
C ALA A 472 -10.12 -11.56 71.12
N THR A 473 -9.31 -10.94 71.97
CA THR A 473 -8.31 -9.92 71.60
C THR A 473 -6.96 -10.57 71.29
N VAL A 474 -6.39 -10.28 70.11
CA VAL A 474 -5.07 -10.76 69.70
C VAL A 474 -4.10 -9.57 69.57
N GLU A 475 -2.92 -9.68 70.20
CA GLU A 475 -1.83 -8.70 70.09
C GLU A 475 -1.13 -8.84 68.72
N LEU A 476 -1.00 -7.73 67.98
CA LEU A 476 -0.41 -7.70 66.63
C LEU A 476 1.11 -7.75 66.72
N LYS A 477 1.77 -8.62 65.93
CA LYS A 477 3.20 -8.92 66.06
C LYS A 477 4.12 -7.90 65.36
N THR A 478 3.62 -7.11 64.40
CA THR A 478 4.44 -6.22 63.55
C THR A 478 4.28 -4.71 63.80
N ILE A 479 3.71 -4.27 64.94
CA ILE A 479 3.40 -2.85 65.24
C ILE A 479 4.65 -1.93 65.21
N ALA A 480 5.85 -2.46 65.45
CA ALA A 480 7.07 -1.67 65.53
C ALA A 480 7.63 -1.20 64.16
N GLU A 481 7.28 -1.87 63.05
CA GLU A 481 7.95 -1.69 61.74
C GLU A 481 7.02 -1.23 60.60
N GLY A 482 5.76 -0.95 60.90
CA GLY A 482 4.73 -0.66 59.89
C GLY A 482 4.56 0.82 59.46
N LYS A 483 3.78 1.06 58.39
CA LYS A 483 3.54 2.40 57.81
C LYS A 483 2.77 3.31 58.80
N LYS A 484 3.22 4.56 58.97
CA LYS A 484 2.57 5.56 59.83
C LYS A 484 1.29 6.09 59.19
N ALA A 485 0.15 5.98 59.88
CA ALA A 485 -1.13 6.52 59.44
C ALA A 485 -1.72 7.49 60.47
N ARG A 486 -2.38 8.55 59.98
CA ARG A 486 -3.14 9.48 60.83
C ARG A 486 -4.56 8.96 60.99
N MET A 487 -4.93 8.61 62.23
CA MET A 487 -6.29 8.20 62.58
C MET A 487 -7.01 9.33 63.31
N THR A 488 -8.21 9.68 62.83
CA THR A 488 -9.06 10.70 63.45
C THR A 488 -10.13 10.02 64.31
N CYS A 489 -10.21 10.38 65.59
CA CYS A 489 -11.25 9.86 66.48
C CYS A 489 -12.63 10.36 66.06
N ILE A 490 -13.59 9.44 65.88
CA ILE A 490 -14.97 9.78 65.47
C ILE A 490 -15.68 10.62 66.54
N TYR A 491 -15.30 10.49 67.82
CA TYR A 491 -16.00 11.14 68.94
C TYR A 491 -15.44 12.50 69.35
N CYS A 492 -14.12 12.72 69.27
CA CYS A 492 -13.50 13.98 69.72
C CYS A 492 -12.70 14.70 68.63
N ARG A 493 -12.64 14.12 67.41
CA ARG A 493 -11.88 14.62 66.25
C ARG A 493 -10.38 14.79 66.45
N GLU A 494 -9.82 14.29 67.56
CA GLU A 494 -8.37 14.29 67.76
C GLU A 494 -7.68 13.39 66.73
N GLN A 495 -6.60 13.90 66.14
CA GLN A 495 -5.76 13.17 65.19
C GLN A 495 -4.60 12.50 65.94
N THR A 496 -4.56 11.18 65.93
CA THR A 496 -3.47 10.40 66.52
C THR A 496 -2.69 9.69 65.41
N ILE A 497 -1.35 9.81 65.42
CA ILE A 497 -0.49 9.08 64.49
C ILE A 497 -0.26 7.68 65.08
N VAL A 498 -0.64 6.63 64.34
CA VAL A 498 -0.40 5.24 64.76
C VAL A 498 0.23 4.43 63.64
N ASN A 499 1.08 3.48 64.00
CA ASN A 499 1.68 2.52 63.08
C ASN A 499 0.66 1.41 62.76
N LEU A 500 0.38 1.20 61.49
CA LEU A 500 -0.45 0.08 61.01
C LEU A 500 0.41 -1.17 60.79
N PRO A 501 -0.10 -2.39 61.03
CA PRO A 501 0.60 -3.64 60.67
C PRO A 501 0.76 -3.78 59.15
N PHE A 502 1.64 -4.69 58.71
CA PHE A 502 1.93 -4.93 57.29
C PHE A 502 0.70 -5.42 56.50
N GLU A 503 0.70 -5.15 55.18
CA GLU A 503 -0.40 -5.49 54.25
C GLU A 503 -0.75 -6.99 54.27
N SER A 504 0.24 -7.88 54.46
CA SER A 504 0.04 -9.33 54.58
C SER A 504 -0.73 -9.75 55.84
N GLU A 505 -0.47 -9.12 57.00
CA GLU A 505 -1.22 -9.41 58.24
C GLU A 505 -2.65 -8.83 58.18
N LEU A 506 -2.86 -7.71 57.46
CA LEU A 506 -4.19 -7.13 57.25
C LEU A 506 -5.08 -8.00 56.33
N GLU A 507 -4.49 -8.63 55.30
CA GLU A 507 -5.18 -9.58 54.41
C GLU A 507 -5.58 -10.88 55.14
N GLU A 508 -4.75 -11.38 56.04
CA GLU A 508 -5.10 -12.52 56.90
C GLU A 508 -6.23 -12.20 57.89
N LEU A 509 -6.29 -10.97 58.41
CA LEU A 509 -7.34 -10.50 59.31
C LEU A 509 -8.67 -10.26 58.59
N SER A 510 -8.61 -9.74 57.36
CA SER A 510 -9.75 -9.60 56.44
C SER A 510 -10.35 -10.96 56.09
N SER A 511 -9.51 -11.92 55.71
CA SER A 511 -9.93 -13.30 55.36
C SER A 511 -10.62 -14.03 56.53
N LYS A 512 -10.39 -13.59 57.77
CA LYS A 512 -10.99 -14.15 58.99
C LYS A 512 -12.13 -13.29 59.57
N ASN A 513 -12.53 -12.19 58.90
CA ASN A 513 -13.58 -11.26 59.34
C ASN A 513 -13.29 -10.55 60.69
N TRP A 514 -12.02 -10.27 60.99
CA TRP A 514 -11.64 -9.64 62.26
C TRP A 514 -11.64 -8.11 62.17
N LYS A 515 -12.01 -7.43 63.26
CA LYS A 515 -12.12 -5.97 63.36
C LYS A 515 -10.98 -5.39 64.21
N LEU A 516 -10.44 -4.25 63.83
CA LEU A 516 -9.41 -3.53 64.58
C LEU A 516 -10.08 -2.53 65.53
N ARG A 517 -9.87 -2.70 66.83
CA ARG A 517 -10.37 -1.80 67.88
C ARG A 517 -9.32 -0.74 68.19
N PHE A 518 -9.71 0.52 68.03
CA PHE A 518 -8.86 1.69 68.33
C PHE A 518 -9.34 2.38 69.60
N LYS A 519 -8.42 2.75 70.51
CA LYS A 519 -8.70 3.52 71.73
C LYS A 519 -8.11 4.93 71.64
N CYS A 520 -8.96 5.97 71.65
CA CYS A 520 -8.46 7.35 71.59
C CYS A 520 -7.81 7.78 72.92
N GLY A 521 -6.55 8.21 72.89
CA GLY A 521 -5.82 8.64 74.09
C GLY A 521 -6.34 9.91 74.78
N LYS A 522 -7.16 10.73 74.09
CA LYS A 522 -7.70 11.99 74.65
C LYS A 522 -9.10 11.87 75.24
N CYS A 523 -9.99 11.07 74.63
CA CYS A 523 -11.35 10.89 75.12
C CYS A 523 -11.64 9.49 75.69
N ASN A 524 -10.65 8.58 75.67
CA ASN A 524 -10.72 7.19 76.15
C ASN A 524 -11.85 6.32 75.56
N LYS A 525 -12.56 6.79 74.51
CA LYS A 525 -13.58 6.01 73.80
C LYS A 525 -12.97 5.08 72.75
N THR A 526 -13.47 3.85 72.67
CA THR A 526 -13.06 2.82 71.70
C THR A 526 -14.06 2.70 70.55
N TYR A 527 -13.58 2.47 69.33
CA TYR A 527 -14.41 2.12 68.19
C TYR A 527 -13.72 1.10 67.28
N ASP A 528 -14.52 0.29 66.60
CA ASP A 528 -14.06 -0.86 65.82
C ASP A 528 -14.11 -0.53 64.33
N ILE A 529 -13.01 -0.79 63.62
CA ILE A 529 -12.87 -0.59 62.17
C ILE A 529 -12.64 -1.94 61.50
N PRO A 530 -13.46 -2.34 60.51
CA PRO A 530 -13.21 -3.53 59.69
C PRO A 530 -11.86 -3.45 58.96
N ALA A 531 -11.09 -4.55 58.95
CA ALA A 531 -9.79 -4.61 58.29
C ALA A 531 -9.86 -4.26 56.77
N ASP A 532 -10.96 -4.59 56.11
CA ASP A 532 -11.21 -4.34 54.67
C ASP A 532 -11.19 -2.85 54.30
N ILE A 533 -11.67 -1.98 55.19
CA ILE A 533 -11.71 -0.53 54.95
C ILE A 533 -10.30 0.06 54.98
N ILE A 534 -9.41 -0.52 55.80
CA ILE A 534 -8.02 -0.11 55.93
C ILE A 534 -7.21 -0.64 54.74
N LEU A 535 -7.46 -1.87 54.29
CA LEU A 535 -6.86 -2.42 53.06
C LEU A 535 -7.22 -1.61 51.82
N LYS A 536 -8.49 -1.22 51.64
CA LYS A 536 -8.92 -0.36 50.52
C LYS A 536 -8.20 0.99 50.51
N LYS A 537 -8.07 1.62 51.69
CA LYS A 537 -7.33 2.88 51.83
C LYS A 537 -5.82 2.76 51.60
N ILE A 538 -5.21 1.61 51.88
CA ILE A 538 -3.78 1.38 51.61
C ILE A 538 -3.55 1.07 50.12
N ARG A 539 -4.47 0.33 49.48
CA ARG A 539 -4.45 0.01 48.05
C ARG A 539 -4.93 1.15 47.14
N GLY A 540 -5.53 2.21 47.71
CA GLY A 540 -5.95 3.40 46.98
C GLY A 540 -7.31 3.26 46.27
N GLU A 541 -8.19 2.38 46.77
CA GLU A 541 -9.56 2.15 46.28
C GLU A 541 -10.64 2.85 47.13
#